data_AF-A0A161K898-F1
#
_entry.id   AF-A0A161K898-F1
#
_cell.length_a   1.000
_cell.length_b   1.000
_cell.length_c   1.000
_cell.angle_alpha   90.00
_cell.angle_beta   90.00
_cell.angle_gamma   90.00
#
_symmetry.space_group_name_H-M   'P 1'
#
loop_
_entity.id
_entity.type
_entity.pdbx_description
1 polymer ?
#
loop_
_entity_poly.entity_id
_entity_poly.type
_entity_poly.pdbx_seq_one_letter_code
_entity_poly.pdbx_strand_id
1 'polypeptide(L)' 'MKALGISTITNYAAGIIDDPLSHEDVIKVSAQVKDDFTNLLTEIIKGMVL' A
#
# COMPACT_ATOMS: atom_id res chain seq x y z
N MET A 1 9.17 -17.27 -14.48
CA MET A 1 9.48 -15.89 -14.03
C MET A 1 9.12 -15.80 -12.55
N LYS A 2 9.95 -15.18 -11.71
CA LYS A 2 9.59 -14.94 -10.29
C LYS A 2 8.91 -13.57 -10.19
N ALA A 3 7.86 -13.46 -9.39
CA ALA A 3 7.11 -12.21 -9.20
C ALA A 3 6.88 -11.95 -7.70
N LEU A 4 6.89 -10.67 -7.31
CA LEU A 4 6.57 -10.17 -5.98
C LEU A 4 5.55 -9.03 -6.14
N GLY A 5 4.49 -9.07 -5.36
CA GLY A 5 3.47 -8.01 -5.31
C GLY A 5 3.26 -7.54 -3.87
N ILE A 6 3.03 -6.25 -3.70
CA ILE A 6 2.74 -5.61 -2.41
C ILE A 6 1.50 -4.75 -2.61
N SER A 7 0.56 -4.82 -1.67
CA SER A 7 -0.65 -4.00 -1.68
C SER A 7 -0.71 -3.18 -0.41
N THR A 8 -0.96 -1.89 -0.57
CA THR A 8 -1.29 -0.98 0.54
C THR A 8 -2.77 -1.13 0.86
N ILE A 9 -3.10 -1.35 2.13
CA ILE A 9 -4.49 -1.34 2.59
C ILE A 9 -4.89 0.11 2.88
N THR A 10 -5.81 0.64 2.07
CA THR A 10 -6.26 2.03 2.18
C THR A 10 -7.59 2.19 2.90
N ASN A 11 -8.37 1.12 3.03
CA ASN A 11 -9.69 1.11 3.64
C ASN A 11 -10.14 -0.33 3.94
N TYR A 12 -11.20 -0.46 4.74
CA TYR A 12 -11.93 -1.71 4.89
C TYR A 12 -12.72 -2.04 3.62
N ALA A 13 -13.03 -3.33 3.41
CA ALA A 13 -13.88 -3.74 2.31
C ALA A 13 -15.31 -3.17 2.47
N ALA A 14 -16.03 -3.03 1.35
CA ALA A 14 -17.41 -2.56 1.37
C ALA A 14 -18.29 -3.47 2.24
N GLY A 15 -19.13 -2.85 3.09
CA GLY A 15 -20.04 -3.57 3.99
C GLY A 15 -19.41 -4.04 5.31
N ILE A 16 -18.13 -3.75 5.57
CA ILE A 16 -17.50 -3.99 6.89
C ILE A 16 -17.77 -2.83 7.86
N ILE A 17 -17.87 -1.62 7.34
CA ILE A 17 -18.21 -0.40 8.09
C ILE A 17 -19.37 0.31 7.37
N ASP A 18 -20.16 1.08 8.12
CA ASP A 18 -21.33 1.81 7.60
C ASP A 18 -20.95 3.08 6.79
N ASP A 19 -19.65 3.40 6.70
CA ASP A 19 -19.16 4.53 5.93
C ASP A 19 -18.95 4.17 4.45
N PRO A 20 -19.39 5.03 3.51
CA PRO A 20 -19.17 4.82 2.09
C PRO A 20 -17.68 4.96 1.73
N LEU A 21 -17.21 4.12 0.80
CA LEU A 21 -15.84 4.21 0.30
C LEU A 21 -15.67 5.44 -0.58
N SER A 22 -14.58 6.18 -0.38
CA SER A 22 -14.25 7.36 -1.18
C SER A 22 -12.85 7.27 -1.78
N HIS A 23 -12.67 7.81 -2.99
CA HIS A 23 -11.35 7.89 -3.61
C HIS A 23 -10.41 8.85 -2.86
N GLU A 24 -10.97 9.89 -2.21
CA GLU A 24 -10.21 10.84 -1.42
C GLU A 24 -9.56 10.18 -0.20
N ASP A 25 -10.29 9.30 0.49
CA ASP A 25 -9.74 8.54 1.62
C ASP A 25 -8.62 7.59 1.18
N VAL A 26 -8.79 6.97 0.00
CA VAL A 26 -7.76 6.13 -0.60
C VAL A 26 -6.47 6.93 -0.84
N ILE A 27 -6.58 8.14 -1.40
CA ILE A 27 -5.43 9.03 -1.64
C ILE A 27 -4.79 9.44 -0.30
N LYS A 28 -5.60 9.82 0.69
CA LYS A 28 -5.13 10.26 2.01
C LYS A 28 -4.31 9.17 2.70
N VAL A 29 -4.82 7.94 2.76
CA VAL A 29 -4.10 6.82 3.40
C VAL A 29 -2.86 6.44 2.59
N SER A 30 -2.94 6.47 1.26
CA SER A 30 -1.78 6.22 0.39
C SER A 30 -0.67 7.25 0.61
N ALA A 31 -1.01 8.51 0.86
CA ALA A 31 -0.04 9.55 1.17
C ALA A 31 0.61 9.34 2.55
N GLN A 32 -0.14 8.85 3.55
CA GLN A 32 0.37 8.57 4.89
C GLN A 32 1.44 7.46 4.90
N VAL A 33 1.27 6.44 4.06
CA VAL A 33 2.19 5.28 4.03
C VAL A 33 3.31 5.43 2.99
N LYS A 34 3.37 6.54 2.26
CA LYS A 34 4.25 6.72 1.10
C LYS A 34 5.73 6.47 1.43
N ASP A 35 6.21 7.05 2.53
CA ASP A 35 7.63 6.99 2.90
C ASP A 35 7.99 5.59 3.41
N ASP A 36 7.12 4.98 4.22
CA ASP A 36 7.29 3.60 4.71
C ASP A 36 7.32 2.59 3.54
N PHE A 37 6.40 2.75 2.59
CA PHE A 37 6.36 1.91 1.39
C PHE A 37 7.63 2.08 0.55
N THR A 38 8.09 3.33 0.37
CA THR A 38 9.30 3.64 -0.40
C THR A 38 10.53 3.01 0.26
N ASN A 39 10.64 3.10 1.58
CA ASN A 39 11.74 2.50 2.34
C ASN A 39 11.71 0.97 2.24
N LEU A 40 10.56 0.34 2.44
CA LEU A 40 10.39 -1.11 2.31
C LEU A 40 10.80 -1.59 0.91
N LEU A 41 10.31 -0.94 -0.14
CA LEU A 41 10.63 -1.31 -1.52
C LEU A 41 12.14 -1.15 -1.81
N THR A 42 12.75 -0.07 -1.30
CA THR A 42 14.18 0.19 -1.46
C THR A 42 15.02 -0.92 -0.83
N GLU A 43 14.68 -1.35 0.39
CA GLU A 43 15.41 -2.43 1.07
C GLU A 43 15.19 -3.79 0.39
N ILE A 44 13.99 -4.07 -0.11
CA ILE A 44 13.73 -5.28 -0.91
C ILE A 44 14.60 -5.30 -2.16
N ILE A 45 14.65 -4.19 -2.92
CA ILE A 45 15.47 -4.11 -4.14
C ILE A 45 16.96 -4.30 -3.81
N LYS A 46 17.47 -3.64 -2.76
CA LYS A 46 18.86 -3.82 -2.31
C LYS A 46 19.18 -5.29 -2.00
N GLY A 47 18.27 -6.01 -1.35
CA GLY A 47 18.44 -7.43 -1.04
C GLY A 47 18.27 -8.38 -2.24
N MET A 48 17.64 -7.92 -3.33
CA MET A 48 17.46 -8.70 -4.56
C MET A 48 18.65 -8.58 -5.53
N VAL A 49 19.41 -7.48 -5.45
CA VAL A 49 20.62 -7.29 -6.26
C VAL A 49 21.80 -7.97 -5.56
N LEU A 50 22.07 -9.21 -5.97
CA LEU A 50 23.34 -9.93 -5.78
C LEU A 50 23.90 -10.33 -7.14
#